data_AF-A0AAD4V313-F1
#
_entry.id   AF-A0AAD4V313-F1
#
_cell.length_a   1.000
_cell.length_b   1.000
_cell.length_c   1.000
_cell.angle_alpha   90.00
_cell.angle_beta   90.00
_cell.angle_gamma   90.00
#
_symmetry.space_group_name_H-M   'P 1'
#
loop_
_entity.id
_entity.type
_entity.pdbx_description
1 polymer ?
#
loop_
_entity_poly.entity_id
_entity_poly.type
_entity_poly.pdbx_seq_one_letter_code
_entity_poly.pdbx_strand_id
1 'polypeptide(L)'
;MGDDPNSSYLMYFKEEEGEEERNEGIRGSGKGKGKSKSNKRVGPPSDEDWEKAVTFVMFLKTFYDIILKISASLHPTSHSTFHDMLAIDGEIRELYRYHVTILIEERTAMDMLLNDMAASIKKKYDKYWGELHKVNPFSMIGVAIDPRFKLHNLKHVFNEIFENDPTCDRLVAQKTNEVKQLLLNMYEEYNPSSNNMDATSTTNENGGSNNNETESSLVFGGRKRKTMMEK
;
A
#
# COMPACT_ATOMS: atom_id res chain seq x y z
N MET A 1 11.86 44.98 -10.07
CA MET A 1 11.74 44.95 -11.55
C MET A 1 10.26 44.91 -11.83
N GLY A 2 9.71 45.94 -12.48
CA GLY A 2 8.29 45.99 -12.78
C GLY A 2 7.99 45.13 -14.00
N ASP A 3 7.01 44.24 -13.89
CA ASP A 3 6.52 43.46 -15.02
C ASP A 3 5.94 44.42 -16.06
N ASP A 4 6.54 44.47 -17.25
CA ASP A 4 5.96 45.19 -18.40
C ASP A 4 4.70 44.43 -18.85
N PRO A 5 3.49 44.99 -18.66
CA PRO A 5 2.24 44.33 -19.01
C PRO A 5 2.08 44.08 -20.52
N ASN A 6 2.99 44.63 -21.33
CA ASN A 6 3.05 44.52 -22.78
C ASN A 6 4.26 43.72 -23.29
N SER A 7 4.97 43.01 -22.41
CA SER A 7 6.05 42.10 -22.81
C SER A 7 5.55 41.10 -23.86
N SER A 8 6.35 40.88 -24.91
CA SER A 8 6.09 39.89 -25.97
C SER A 8 5.74 38.50 -25.41
N TYR A 9 6.25 38.17 -24.22
CA TYR A 9 5.93 36.94 -23.50
C TYR A 9 4.50 36.89 -22.95
N LEU A 10 3.99 38.00 -22.39
CA LEU A 10 2.61 38.09 -21.90
C LEU A 10 1.58 38.15 -23.04
N MET A 11 1.98 38.67 -24.20
CA MET A 11 1.12 38.72 -25.39
C MET A 11 0.89 37.33 -26.00
N TYR A 12 1.89 36.44 -25.95
CA TYR A 12 1.76 35.05 -26.40
C TYR A 12 0.58 34.33 -25.72
N PHE A 13 0.37 34.53 -24.42
CA PHE A 13 -0.76 33.91 -23.70
C PHE A 13 -2.12 34.56 -23.98
N LYS A 14 -2.12 35.75 -24.60
CA LYS A 14 -3.33 36.43 -25.05
C LYS A 14 -3.73 36.05 -26.47
N GLU A 15 -2.85 35.36 -27.22
CA GLU A 15 -3.16 34.83 -28.54
C GLU A 15 -4.15 33.66 -28.45
N GLU A 16 -5.11 33.64 -29.36
CA GLU A 16 -6.08 32.56 -29.49
C GLU A 16 -5.39 31.32 -30.09
N GLU A 17 -5.61 30.13 -29.53
CA GLU A 17 -5.15 28.89 -30.19
C GLU A 17 -5.87 28.76 -31.53
N GLY A 18 -5.11 28.85 -32.63
CA GLY A 18 -5.64 28.60 -33.97
C GLY A 18 -6.10 27.16 -34.09
N GLU A 19 -7.31 26.97 -34.62
CA GLU A 19 -7.81 25.65 -35.02
C GLU A 19 -6.89 25.10 -36.12
N GLU A 20 -5.87 24.31 -35.77
CA GLU A 20 -5.16 23.49 -36.76
C GLU A 20 -6.16 22.46 -37.29
N GLU A 21 -6.67 22.73 -38.51
CA GLU A 21 -7.50 21.83 -39.30
C GLU A 21 -6.81 20.47 -39.45
N ARG A 22 -7.10 19.54 -38.54
CA ARG A 22 -7.01 18.10 -38.86
C ARG A 22 -8.16 17.77 -39.81
N ASN A 23 -7.96 18.08 -41.07
CA ASN A 23 -8.81 17.62 -42.17
C ASN A 23 -8.66 16.10 -42.33
N GLU A 24 -9.53 15.33 -41.68
CA GLU A 24 -10.02 14.06 -42.23
C GLU A 24 -11.54 14.17 -42.38
N GLY A 25 -11.97 14.18 -43.65
CA GLY A 25 -13.32 14.57 -44.01
C GLY A 25 -14.39 13.56 -43.61
N ILE A 26 -15.57 14.09 -43.30
CA ILE A 26 -16.86 13.60 -43.80
C ILE A 26 -17.80 14.82 -43.88
N ARG A 27 -18.32 15.05 -45.08
CA ARG A 27 -19.22 16.14 -45.47
C ARG A 27 -20.60 15.93 -44.85
N GLY A 28 -20.96 16.74 -43.86
CA GLY A 28 -22.30 16.82 -43.27
C GLY A 28 -22.80 18.26 -43.24
N SER A 29 -23.79 18.57 -44.06
CA SER A 29 -24.45 19.87 -44.15
C SER A 29 -25.17 20.22 -42.83
N GLY A 30 -24.85 21.36 -42.24
CA GLY A 30 -25.54 21.89 -41.06
C GLY A 30 -25.16 23.34 -40.78
N LYS A 31 -26.03 24.28 -41.18
CA LYS A 31 -25.91 25.71 -40.83
C LYS A 31 -26.13 25.87 -39.32
N GLY A 32 -25.06 26.19 -38.60
CA GLY A 32 -25.11 26.73 -37.24
C GLY A 32 -23.91 27.64 -37.02
N LYS A 33 -24.13 28.96 -36.97
CA LYS A 33 -23.10 29.93 -36.53
C LYS A 33 -22.90 29.76 -35.02
N GLY A 34 -22.11 28.78 -34.61
CA GLY A 34 -21.52 28.74 -33.28
C GLY A 34 -20.37 29.74 -33.24
N LYS A 35 -20.41 30.73 -32.35
CA LYS A 35 -19.21 31.49 -31.99
C LYS A 35 -18.23 30.49 -31.37
N SER A 36 -17.17 30.14 -32.10
CA SER A 36 -16.03 29.40 -31.54
C SER A 36 -15.53 30.21 -30.34
N LYS A 37 -15.61 29.61 -29.14
CA LYS A 37 -14.90 30.16 -27.97
C LYS A 37 -13.43 29.90 -28.27
N SER A 38 -12.73 30.93 -28.71
CA SER A 38 -11.29 30.91 -28.76
C SER A 38 -10.75 30.65 -27.35
N ASN A 39 -10.20 29.46 -27.14
CA ASN A 39 -9.50 29.17 -25.91
C ASN A 39 -8.16 29.93 -25.97
N LYS A 40 -7.97 30.86 -25.03
CA LYS A 40 -6.70 31.54 -24.84
C LYS A 40 -5.68 30.53 -24.31
N ARG A 41 -4.43 30.65 -24.73
CA ARG A 41 -3.33 29.81 -24.23
C ARG A 41 -3.21 29.96 -22.71
N VAL A 42 -3.02 28.84 -22.01
CA VAL A 42 -2.88 28.83 -20.54
C VAL A 42 -1.59 29.57 -20.16
N GLY A 43 -1.72 30.63 -19.37
CA GLY A 43 -0.61 31.44 -18.84
C GLY A 43 0.29 30.69 -17.86
N PRO A 44 1.41 31.30 -17.43
CA PRO A 44 2.21 30.77 -16.34
C PRO A 44 1.36 30.63 -15.04
N PRO A 45 1.71 29.72 -14.12
CA PRO A 45 0.97 29.54 -12.88
C PRO A 45 0.82 30.85 -12.12
N SER A 46 -0.40 31.16 -11.69
CA SER A 46 -0.69 32.29 -10.84
C SER A 46 -0.31 32.00 -9.39
N ASP A 47 -0.27 33.03 -8.54
CA ASP A 47 -0.06 32.85 -7.09
C ASP A 47 -1.11 31.92 -6.48
N GLU A 48 -2.36 31.99 -6.95
CA GLU A 48 -3.45 31.10 -6.53
C GLU A 48 -3.15 29.63 -6.90
N ASP A 49 -2.53 29.38 -8.06
CA ASP A 49 -2.13 28.03 -8.47
C ASP A 49 -1.03 27.46 -7.57
N TRP A 50 -0.12 28.31 -7.09
CA TRP A 50 0.92 27.92 -6.13
C TRP A 50 0.33 27.59 -4.76
N GLU A 51 -0.64 28.37 -4.26
CA GLU A 51 -1.34 28.07 -3.00
C GLU A 51 -2.06 26.72 -3.05
N LYS A 52 -2.72 26.43 -4.19
CA LYS A 52 -3.33 25.11 -4.44
C LYS A 52 -2.28 24.01 -4.44
N ALA A 53 -1.16 24.21 -5.13
CA ALA A 53 -0.07 23.24 -5.18
C ALA A 53 0.51 22.93 -3.79
N VAL A 54 0.73 23.95 -2.94
CA VAL A 54 1.17 23.76 -1.55
C VAL A 54 0.17 22.90 -0.78
N THR A 55 -1.12 23.19 -0.92
CA THR A 55 -2.18 22.40 -0.28
C THR A 55 -2.13 20.93 -0.72
N PHE A 56 -1.94 20.65 -2.01
CA PHE A 56 -1.77 19.28 -2.51
C PHE A 56 -0.54 18.59 -1.95
N VAL A 57 0.59 19.28 -1.89
CA VAL A 57 1.83 18.73 -1.36
C VAL A 57 1.65 18.36 0.10
N MET A 58 1.02 19.23 0.90
CA MET A 58 0.74 18.95 2.32
C MET A 58 -0.17 17.73 2.47
N PHE A 59 -1.23 17.63 1.67
CA PHE A 59 -2.13 16.48 1.67
C PHE A 59 -1.39 15.17 1.33
N LEU A 60 -0.55 15.17 0.29
CA LEU A 60 0.16 13.98 -0.18
C LEU A 60 1.35 13.60 0.72
N LYS A 61 1.92 14.56 1.46
CA LYS A 61 3.11 14.36 2.28
C LYS A 61 2.90 13.26 3.32
N THR A 62 1.75 13.24 3.99
CA THR A 62 1.46 12.24 5.02
C THR A 62 1.53 10.81 4.47
N PHE A 63 0.93 10.59 3.29
CA PHE A 63 0.99 9.29 2.61
C PHE A 63 2.41 8.97 2.15
N TYR A 64 3.12 9.96 1.62
CA TYR A 64 4.50 9.80 1.18
C TYR A 64 5.40 9.29 2.33
N ASP A 65 5.31 9.90 3.51
CA ASP A 65 6.14 9.52 4.65
C ASP A 65 5.88 8.06 5.08
N ILE A 66 4.62 7.62 5.12
CA ILE A 66 4.26 6.24 5.48
C ILE A 66 4.69 5.25 4.39
N ILE A 67 4.45 5.57 3.11
CA ILE A 67 4.85 4.72 1.99
C ILE A 67 6.37 4.60 1.91
N LEU A 68 7.10 5.69 2.14
CA LEU A 68 8.56 5.69 2.18
C LEU A 68 9.08 4.74 3.26
N LYS A 69 8.46 4.76 4.45
CA LYS A 69 8.78 3.84 5.54
C LYS A 69 8.53 2.38 5.15
N ILE A 70 7.39 2.07 4.52
CA ILE A 70 7.06 0.70 4.08
C ILE A 70 8.01 0.22 2.97
N SER A 71 8.40 1.12 2.07
CA SER A 71 9.24 0.83 0.89
C SER A 71 10.73 0.64 1.22
N ALA A 72 11.13 0.76 2.49
CA ALA A 72 12.52 0.63 2.89
C ALA A 72 13.09 -0.74 2.49
N SER A 73 14.16 -0.72 1.69
CA SER A 73 14.79 -1.93 1.14
C SER A 73 15.97 -2.45 1.97
N LEU A 74 16.58 -1.58 2.77
CA LEU A 74 17.81 -1.89 3.51
C LEU A 74 17.55 -2.53 4.88
N HIS A 75 16.34 -2.38 5.42
CA HIS A 75 15.97 -2.87 6.74
C HIS A 75 14.63 -3.60 6.69
N PRO A 76 14.47 -4.76 7.36
CA PRO A 76 13.20 -5.47 7.41
C PRO A 76 12.10 -4.62 8.06
N THR A 77 11.08 -4.26 7.29
CA THR A 77 9.92 -3.48 7.74
C THR A 77 8.75 -4.35 8.20
N SER A 78 8.82 -5.68 8.00
CA SER A 78 7.73 -6.62 8.26
C SER A 78 7.17 -6.57 9.69
N HIS A 79 8.00 -6.20 10.66
CA HIS A 79 7.61 -6.03 12.06
C HIS A 79 6.71 -4.81 12.32
N SER A 80 6.67 -3.82 11.43
CA SER A 80 5.83 -2.62 11.52
C SER A 80 4.85 -2.44 10.37
N THR A 81 5.01 -3.16 9.25
CA THR A 81 4.22 -2.94 8.02
C THR A 81 2.72 -2.95 8.25
N PHE A 82 2.22 -3.86 9.07
CA PHE A 82 0.78 -3.92 9.37
C PHE A 82 0.29 -2.66 10.11
N HIS A 83 1.06 -2.17 11.09
CA HIS A 83 0.77 -0.89 11.76
C HIS A 83 0.87 0.30 10.80
N ASP A 84 1.83 0.29 9.89
CA ASP A 84 1.99 1.34 8.88
C ASP A 84 0.80 1.36 7.92
N MET A 85 0.22 0.20 7.56
CA MET A 85 -1.03 0.15 6.78
C MET A 85 -2.23 0.71 7.55
N LEU A 86 -2.35 0.40 8.84
CA LEU A 86 -3.41 0.96 9.69
C LEU A 86 -3.27 2.47 9.87
N ALA A 87 -2.03 2.99 9.89
CA ALA A 87 -1.80 4.43 9.89
C ALA A 87 -2.35 5.07 8.61
N ILE A 88 -2.10 4.49 7.42
CA ILE A 88 -2.68 4.97 6.16
C ILE A 88 -4.22 4.99 6.23
N ASP A 89 -4.84 3.93 6.75
CA ASP A 89 -6.29 3.87 6.92
C ASP A 89 -6.82 4.97 7.86
N GLY A 90 -6.12 5.22 8.97
CA GLY A 90 -6.44 6.30 9.90
C GLY A 90 -6.39 7.68 9.23
N GLU A 91 -5.33 7.96 8.47
CA GLU A 91 -5.19 9.22 7.73
C GLU A 91 -6.30 9.40 6.68
N ILE A 92 -6.66 8.34 5.95
CA ILE A 92 -7.79 8.38 5.01
C ILE A 92 -9.09 8.71 5.74
N ARG A 93 -9.35 8.08 6.89
CA ARG A 93 -10.55 8.32 7.70
C ARG A 93 -10.60 9.75 8.22
N GLU A 94 -9.49 10.28 8.70
CA GLU A 94 -9.41 11.66 9.20
C GLU A 94 -9.66 12.69 8.09
N LEU A 95 -9.10 12.48 6.90
CA LEU A 95 -9.36 13.34 5.74
C LEU A 95 -10.84 13.35 5.36
N TYR A 96 -11.49 12.19 5.37
CA TYR A 96 -12.93 12.09 5.14
C TYR A 96 -13.74 12.81 6.22
N ARG A 97 -13.38 12.61 7.49
CA ARG A 97 -14.05 13.24 8.63
C ARG A 97 -13.99 14.76 8.54
N TYR A 98 -12.78 15.29 8.31
CA TYR A 98 -12.53 16.72 8.17
C TYR A 98 -13.42 17.35 7.09
N HIS A 99 -13.48 16.74 5.90
CA HIS A 99 -14.33 17.25 4.84
C HIS A 99 -15.81 17.14 5.17
N VAL A 100 -16.28 16.02 5.73
CA VAL A 100 -17.71 15.83 6.10
C VAL A 100 -18.19 16.87 7.12
N THR A 101 -17.33 17.35 8.02
CA THR A 101 -17.70 18.38 9.02
C THR A 101 -17.88 19.79 8.45
N ILE A 102 -17.36 20.09 7.26
CA ILE A 102 -17.54 21.41 6.63
C ILE A 102 -18.95 21.47 6.02
N LEU A 103 -19.71 22.50 6.38
CA LEU A 103 -21.04 22.74 5.80
C LEU A 103 -20.94 22.85 4.29
N ILE A 104 -21.88 22.24 3.56
CA ILE A 104 -21.86 22.18 2.09
C ILE A 104 -21.75 23.58 1.46
N GLU A 105 -22.34 24.58 2.11
CA GLU A 105 -22.35 25.98 1.68
C GLU A 105 -21.00 26.70 1.84
N GLU A 106 -20.09 26.17 2.67
CA GLU A 106 -18.77 26.74 2.97
C GLU A 106 -17.63 26.05 2.20
N ARG A 107 -17.93 24.98 1.45
CA ARG A 107 -16.90 24.23 0.73
C ARG A 107 -16.36 25.00 -0.46
N THR A 108 -15.04 25.16 -0.49
CA THR A 108 -14.35 25.68 -1.67
C THR A 108 -14.25 24.60 -2.75
N ALA A 109 -13.97 25.01 -3.99
CA ALA A 109 -13.68 24.07 -5.08
C ALA A 109 -12.47 23.18 -4.77
N MET A 110 -11.50 23.68 -3.99
CA MET A 110 -10.35 22.91 -3.52
C MET A 110 -10.76 21.83 -2.53
N ASP A 111 -11.68 22.12 -1.61
CA ASP A 111 -12.17 21.13 -0.65
C ASP A 111 -12.91 19.98 -1.33
N MET A 112 -13.67 20.28 -2.38
CA MET A 112 -14.34 19.26 -3.19
C MET A 112 -13.31 18.37 -3.89
N LEU A 113 -12.28 18.97 -4.48
CA LEU A 113 -11.22 18.25 -5.18
C LEU A 113 -10.38 17.37 -4.25
N LEU A 114 -10.04 17.86 -3.05
CA LEU A 114 -9.33 17.07 -2.04
C LEU A 114 -10.19 15.91 -1.52
N ASN A 115 -11.48 16.12 -1.34
CA ASN A 115 -12.42 15.06 -0.98
C ASN A 115 -12.52 13.97 -2.06
N ASP A 116 -12.59 14.35 -3.35
CA ASP A 116 -12.59 13.40 -4.47
C ASP A 116 -11.26 12.63 -4.56
N MET A 117 -10.14 13.28 -4.24
CA MET A 117 -8.83 12.64 -4.16
C MET A 117 -8.76 11.64 -2.99
N ALA A 118 -9.20 12.04 -1.80
CA ALA A 118 -9.28 11.17 -0.63
C ALA A 118 -10.16 9.94 -0.94
N ALA A 119 -11.28 10.14 -1.64
CA ALA A 119 -12.15 9.06 -2.08
C ALA A 119 -11.48 8.10 -3.06
N SER A 120 -10.70 8.65 -4.00
CA SER A 120 -9.93 7.86 -4.95
C SER A 120 -8.83 7.04 -4.26
N ILE A 121 -8.15 7.63 -3.26
CA ILE A 121 -7.13 6.93 -2.45
C ILE A 121 -7.79 5.82 -1.63
N LYS A 122 -8.90 6.12 -0.95
CA LYS A 122 -9.67 5.14 -0.17
C LYS A 122 -10.10 3.97 -1.03
N LYS A 123 -10.66 4.21 -2.21
CA LYS A 123 -11.08 3.16 -3.13
C LYS A 123 -9.92 2.22 -3.51
N LYS A 124 -8.71 2.77 -3.71
CA LYS A 124 -7.50 1.98 -3.99
C LYS A 124 -7.04 1.21 -2.75
N TYR A 125 -7.10 1.82 -1.57
CA TYR A 125 -6.77 1.17 -0.31
C TYR A 125 -7.73 0.00 -0.03
N ASP A 126 -9.04 0.26 -0.08
CA ASP A 126 -10.09 -0.71 0.22
C ASP A 126 -10.01 -1.95 -0.66
N LYS A 127 -9.63 -1.78 -1.93
CA LYS A 127 -9.44 -2.88 -2.88
C LYS A 127 -8.49 -3.97 -2.37
N TYR A 128 -7.48 -3.59 -1.58
CA TYR A 128 -6.45 -4.52 -1.10
C TYR A 128 -6.51 -4.74 0.41
N TRP A 129 -6.92 -3.73 1.18
CA TRP A 129 -6.75 -3.68 2.63
C TRP A 129 -8.02 -3.31 3.42
N GLY A 130 -9.10 -2.88 2.75
CA GLY A 130 -10.31 -2.42 3.44
C GLY A 130 -11.11 -3.54 4.10
N GLU A 131 -10.96 -4.75 3.60
CA GLU A 131 -11.59 -5.94 4.17
C GLU A 131 -10.51 -6.80 4.83
N LEU A 132 -10.47 -6.80 6.16
CA LEU A 132 -9.45 -7.55 6.93
C LEU A 132 -9.43 -9.05 6.58
N HIS A 133 -10.55 -9.60 6.09
CA HIS A 133 -10.60 -10.98 5.63
C HIS A 133 -9.83 -11.25 4.33
N LYS A 134 -9.64 -10.24 3.48
CA LYS A 134 -8.87 -10.31 2.23
C LYS A 134 -7.39 -10.02 2.44
N VAL A 135 -7.04 -9.40 3.58
CA VAL A 135 -5.66 -9.09 3.92
C VAL A 135 -4.86 -10.37 4.10
N ASN A 136 -3.68 -10.42 3.47
CA ASN A 136 -2.78 -11.55 3.57
C ASN A 136 -2.29 -11.73 5.03
N PRO A 137 -2.56 -12.87 5.69
CA PRO A 137 -2.12 -13.12 7.07
C PRO A 137 -0.60 -13.06 7.27
N PHE A 138 0.20 -13.31 6.23
CA PHE A 138 1.66 -13.17 6.30
C PHE A 138 2.12 -11.75 6.66
N SER A 139 1.34 -10.73 6.29
CA SER A 139 1.63 -9.34 6.66
C SER A 139 1.59 -9.09 8.18
N MET A 140 0.88 -9.94 8.93
CA MET A 140 0.71 -9.86 10.37
C MET A 140 1.73 -10.72 11.13
N ILE A 141 2.37 -11.68 10.46
CA ILE A 141 3.35 -12.59 11.08
C ILE A 141 4.57 -11.82 11.61
N GLY A 142 5.03 -10.80 10.87
CA GLY A 142 6.14 -9.95 11.33
C GLY A 142 5.84 -9.27 12.67
N VAL A 143 4.61 -8.80 12.86
CA VAL A 143 4.14 -8.22 14.14
C VAL A 143 4.03 -9.31 15.22
N ALA A 144 3.52 -10.50 14.88
CA ALA A 144 3.35 -11.59 15.82
C ALA A 144 4.68 -12.15 16.38
N ILE A 145 5.73 -12.13 15.57
CA ILE A 145 7.08 -12.58 15.95
C ILE A 145 7.84 -11.49 16.72
N ASP A 146 7.48 -10.21 16.56
CA ASP A 146 8.11 -9.11 17.32
C ASP A 146 7.86 -9.30 18.83
N PRO A 147 8.92 -9.43 19.66
CA PRO A 147 8.79 -9.64 21.09
C PRO A 147 8.01 -8.53 21.82
N ARG A 148 7.96 -7.32 21.26
CA ARG A 148 7.25 -6.17 21.82
C ARG A 148 5.74 -6.27 21.66
N PHE A 149 5.27 -6.91 20.60
CA PHE A 149 3.86 -6.94 20.21
C PHE A 149 3.21 -8.28 20.51
N LYS A 150 3.79 -9.36 19.96
CA LYS A 150 3.25 -10.72 20.01
C LYS A 150 1.81 -10.80 19.45
N LEU A 151 1.20 -11.98 19.54
CA LEU A 151 -0.22 -12.16 19.18
C LEU A 151 -1.19 -11.30 20.01
N HIS A 152 -0.78 -10.85 21.19
CA HIS A 152 -1.61 -10.02 22.06
C HIS A 152 -1.92 -8.66 21.42
N ASN A 153 -0.91 -8.01 20.82
CA ASN A 153 -1.09 -6.76 20.12
C ASN A 153 -2.04 -6.91 18.92
N LEU A 154 -1.91 -7.97 18.12
CA LEU A 154 -2.84 -8.23 17.01
C LEU A 154 -4.29 -8.40 17.49
N LYS A 155 -4.50 -9.09 18.61
CA LYS A 155 -5.83 -9.22 19.21
C LYS A 155 -6.41 -7.85 19.58
N HIS A 156 -5.59 -6.99 20.18
CA HIS A 156 -6.01 -5.63 20.55
C HIS A 156 -6.36 -4.80 19.31
N VAL A 157 -5.51 -4.82 18.29
CA VAL A 157 -5.75 -4.13 17.01
C VAL A 157 -7.02 -4.64 16.32
N PHE A 158 -7.26 -5.95 16.30
CA PHE A 158 -8.49 -6.48 15.72
C PHE A 158 -9.73 -6.05 16.50
N ASN A 159 -9.66 -5.95 17.84
CA ASN A 159 -10.77 -5.42 18.63
C ASN A 159 -11.10 -3.99 18.23
N GLU A 160 -10.09 -3.14 18.01
CA GLU A 160 -10.30 -1.76 17.56
C GLU A 160 -10.91 -1.71 16.15
N ILE A 161 -10.44 -2.55 15.23
CA ILE A 161 -10.98 -2.61 13.87
C ILE A 161 -12.45 -3.06 13.85
N PHE A 162 -12.81 -4.02 14.72
CA PHE A 162 -14.14 -4.63 14.77
C PHE A 162 -15.03 -4.06 15.87
N GLU A 163 -14.67 -2.93 16.50
CA GLU A 163 -15.37 -2.39 17.67
C GLU A 163 -16.89 -2.22 17.45
N ASN A 164 -17.28 -1.86 16.23
CA ASN A 164 -18.69 -1.64 15.85
C ASN A 164 -19.41 -2.88 15.30
N ASP A 165 -18.75 -4.04 15.23
CA ASP A 165 -19.34 -5.28 14.71
C ASP A 165 -19.96 -6.10 15.86
N PRO A 166 -21.25 -6.50 15.78
CA PRO A 166 -21.91 -7.30 16.82
C PRO A 166 -21.29 -8.70 16.98
N THR A 167 -20.45 -9.13 16.03
CA THR A 167 -19.72 -10.40 16.04
C THR A 167 -18.22 -10.23 16.27
N CYS A 168 -17.80 -9.06 16.79
CA CYS A 168 -16.41 -8.69 17.08
C CYS A 168 -15.60 -9.81 17.73
N ASP A 169 -16.04 -10.33 18.89
CA ASP A 169 -15.33 -11.39 19.63
C ASP A 169 -15.01 -12.61 18.75
N ARG A 170 -15.97 -13.02 17.92
CA ARG A 170 -15.81 -14.16 17.01
C ARG A 170 -14.82 -13.85 15.89
N LEU A 171 -14.90 -12.66 15.28
CA LEU A 171 -14.00 -12.23 14.21
C LEU A 171 -12.55 -12.08 14.70
N VAL A 172 -12.38 -11.49 15.89
CA VAL A 172 -11.08 -11.33 16.54
C VAL A 172 -10.47 -12.68 16.87
N ALA A 173 -11.25 -13.60 17.45
CA ALA A 173 -10.80 -14.95 17.75
C ALA A 173 -10.41 -15.72 16.46
N GLN A 174 -11.24 -15.62 15.42
CA GLN A 174 -11.00 -16.26 14.13
C GLN A 174 -9.69 -15.76 13.50
N LYS A 175 -9.50 -14.42 13.41
CA LYS A 175 -8.30 -13.83 12.82
C LYS A 175 -7.04 -14.05 13.62
N THR A 176 -7.13 -13.96 14.94
CA THR A 176 -5.99 -14.28 15.82
C THR A 176 -5.58 -15.74 15.68
N ASN A 177 -6.56 -16.67 15.58
CA ASN A 177 -6.26 -18.08 15.38
C ASN A 177 -5.67 -18.35 13.99
N GLU A 178 -6.16 -17.70 12.93
CA GLU A 178 -5.57 -17.82 11.58
C GLU A 178 -4.07 -17.47 11.58
N VAL A 179 -3.70 -16.33 12.16
CA VAL A 179 -2.29 -15.92 12.28
C VAL A 179 -1.49 -16.89 13.15
N LYS A 180 -2.07 -17.38 14.25
CA LYS A 180 -1.42 -18.36 15.13
C LYS A 180 -1.17 -19.69 14.42
N GLN A 181 -2.15 -20.22 13.70
CA GLN A 181 -2.00 -21.47 12.95
C GLN A 181 -0.96 -21.30 11.84
N LEU A 182 -0.98 -20.18 11.11
CA LEU A 182 0.04 -19.90 10.11
C LEU A 182 1.45 -19.86 10.72
N LEU A 183 1.62 -19.24 11.89
CA LEU A 183 2.90 -19.22 12.60
C LEU A 183 3.36 -20.61 13.04
N LEU A 184 2.44 -21.45 13.52
CA LEU A 184 2.73 -22.85 13.89
C LEU A 184 3.12 -23.69 12.68
N ASN A 185 2.38 -23.58 11.57
CA ASN A 185 2.71 -24.28 10.33
C ASN A 185 4.09 -23.89 9.82
N MET A 186 4.43 -22.59 9.85
CA MET A 186 5.78 -22.13 9.51
C MET A 186 6.81 -22.78 10.43
N TYR A 187 6.57 -22.79 11.74
CA TYR A 187 7.48 -23.43 12.69
C TYR A 187 7.68 -24.94 12.42
N GLU A 188 6.62 -25.66 12.10
CA GLU A 188 6.67 -27.10 11.78
C GLU A 188 7.48 -27.41 10.53
N GLU A 189 7.40 -26.57 9.49
CA GLU A 189 8.21 -26.67 8.27
C GLU A 189 9.71 -26.42 8.54
N TYR A 190 10.03 -25.52 9.49
CA TYR A 190 11.40 -25.26 9.89
C TYR A 190 11.95 -26.28 10.90
N ASN A 191 11.11 -27.14 11.46
CA ASN A 191 11.53 -28.13 12.44
C ASN A 191 12.18 -29.35 11.75
N PRO A 192 13.49 -29.60 11.90
CA PRO A 192 14.17 -30.72 11.21
C PRO A 192 13.63 -32.10 11.60
N SER A 193 12.87 -32.21 12.70
CA SER A 193 12.25 -33.46 13.15
C SER A 193 11.03 -33.89 12.32
N SER A 194 10.38 -33.01 11.56
CA SER A 194 9.22 -33.35 10.71
C SER A 194 9.63 -33.88 9.32
N ASN A 195 10.83 -33.55 8.85
CA ASN A 195 11.36 -33.92 7.52
C ASN A 195 11.92 -35.35 7.40
N ASN A 196 11.86 -36.16 8.47
CA ASN A 196 12.40 -37.54 8.48
C ASN A 196 11.32 -38.64 8.40
N MET A 197 10.10 -38.29 7.97
CA MET A 197 8.97 -39.23 7.98
C MET A 197 8.40 -39.48 6.58
N ASP A 198 9.28 -39.66 5.58
CA ASP A 198 8.88 -40.37 4.34
C ASP A 198 10.10 -40.88 3.55
N ALA A 199 10.75 -41.91 4.09
CA ALA A 199 11.67 -42.76 3.33
C ALA A 199 11.77 -44.15 3.96
N THR A 200 10.66 -44.87 4.12
CA THR A 200 10.71 -46.33 4.20
C THR A 200 9.44 -46.92 3.59
N SER A 201 9.52 -47.23 2.29
CA SER A 201 8.64 -48.19 1.66
C SER A 201 8.87 -49.58 2.26
N THR A 202 7.76 -50.25 2.55
CA THR A 202 7.56 -51.70 2.75
C THR A 202 8.67 -52.64 2.29
N THR A 203 9.12 -53.51 3.21
CA THR A 203 9.10 -54.98 3.05
C THR A 203 9.15 -55.67 4.42
N ASN A 204 8.27 -56.66 4.61
CA ASN A 204 8.25 -57.59 5.75
C ASN A 204 9.57 -58.36 5.90
N GLU A 205 9.99 -58.67 7.13
CA GLU A 205 9.99 -60.02 7.73
C GLU A 205 10.83 -60.09 9.02
N ASN A 206 10.34 -60.92 9.95
CA ASN A 206 10.87 -61.41 11.21
C ASN A 206 12.36 -61.18 11.57
N GLY A 207 12.54 -60.79 12.85
CA GLY A 207 13.41 -61.53 13.79
C GLY A 207 14.67 -60.82 14.27
N GLY A 208 14.88 -60.84 15.59
CA GLY A 208 16.23 -60.83 16.18
C GLY A 208 16.62 -59.58 16.98
N SER A 209 16.69 -59.76 18.30
CA SER A 209 17.37 -58.92 19.28
C SER A 209 18.84 -58.66 18.93
N ASN A 210 19.34 -57.44 19.16
CA ASN A 210 20.45 -57.15 20.09
C ASN A 210 20.91 -55.68 20.03
N ASN A 211 21.30 -55.20 21.22
CA ASN A 211 21.86 -53.88 21.54
C ASN A 211 23.15 -53.56 20.74
N ASN A 212 23.44 -52.27 20.58
CA ASN A 212 24.70 -51.64 21.00
C ASN A 212 24.66 -50.11 20.81
N GLU A 213 25.07 -49.39 21.85
CA GLU A 213 25.40 -47.97 21.84
C GLU A 213 26.67 -47.75 21.01
N THR A 214 26.72 -46.75 20.12
CA THR A 214 27.97 -46.03 19.81
C THR A 214 27.73 -44.66 19.17
N GLU A 215 28.31 -43.66 19.83
CA GLU A 215 28.71 -42.31 19.43
C GLU A 215 28.28 -41.73 18.07
N SER A 216 27.53 -40.62 18.17
CA SER A 216 27.35 -39.61 17.14
C SER A 216 28.64 -38.81 16.93
N SER A 217 29.19 -38.84 15.71
CA SER A 217 30.06 -37.77 15.20
C SER A 217 29.49 -37.23 13.89
N LEU A 218 28.83 -36.07 13.99
CA LEU A 218 28.35 -35.32 12.83
C LEU A 218 29.51 -34.47 12.27
N VAL A 219 30.07 -34.92 11.16
CA VAL A 219 31.02 -34.16 10.35
C VAL A 219 30.26 -33.05 9.61
N PHE A 220 30.46 -31.81 10.03
CA PHE A 220 29.98 -30.62 9.30
C PHE A 220 30.75 -30.45 7.99
N GLY A 221 30.13 -30.80 6.87
CA GLY A 221 30.61 -30.49 5.52
C GLY A 221 30.51 -29.00 5.22
N GLY A 222 31.60 -28.27 5.43
CA GLY A 222 31.75 -26.88 5.04
C GLY A 222 31.75 -26.71 3.51
N ARG A 223 30.78 -25.97 2.97
CA ARG A 223 30.75 -25.57 1.56
C ARG A 223 31.73 -24.40 1.35
N LYS A 224 32.88 -24.70 0.72
CA LYS A 224 33.91 -23.73 0.33
C LYS A 224 33.32 -22.67 -0.60
N ARG A 225 33.49 -21.38 -0.25
CA ARG A 225 33.28 -20.24 -1.15
C ARG A 225 34.39 -20.26 -2.21
N LYS A 226 34.02 -20.23 -3.49
CA LYS A 226 34.95 -20.08 -4.60
C LYS A 226 35.11 -18.59 -4.86
N THR A 227 36.27 -18.04 -4.51
CA THR A 227 36.71 -16.70 -4.94
C THR A 227 37.00 -16.75 -6.44
N MET A 228 36.40 -15.83 -7.20
CA MET A 228 36.77 -15.57 -8.59
C MET A 228 37.72 -14.38 -8.57
N MET A 229 38.97 -14.61 -8.97
CA MET A 229 39.92 -13.57 -9.35
C MET A 229 39.82 -13.35 -10.86
N GLU A 230 39.99 -12.07 -11.17
CA GLU A 230 40.03 -11.34 -12.43
C GLU A 230 40.93 -11.93 -13.53
N LYS A 231 40.54 -11.68 -14.78
CA LYS A 231 41.45 -11.42 -15.90
C LYS A 231 40.81 -10.39 -16.81
#